data_AF-A0A094ANX4-F1
#
_entry.id   AF-A0A094ANX4-F1
#
_cell.length_a   1.000
_cell.length_b   1.000
_cell.length_c   1.000
_cell.angle_alpha   90.00
_cell.angle_beta   90.00
_cell.angle_gamma   90.00
#
_symmetry.space_group_name_H-M   'P 1'
#
loop_
_entity.id
_entity.type
_entity.pdbx_description
1 polymer ?
#
loop_
_entity_poly.entity_id
_entity_poly.type
_entity_poly.pdbx_seq_one_letter_code
_entity_poly.pdbx_strand_id
1 'polypeptide(L)'
;MPPQVSPLCSCGQKLKSGTALAQHLRYSPRHNKSHIEGNAATKPVNSKTKLEGLTLVAKEANVPLINCQTKIKNEESESNGISIEEPPKGKFEWTFANITESQRPHDSLHGKLGEQLECESTQELKAAIKKKLKPVLKRTLEDDIKAEFGGDLKKLKSEMMSDLMSGLTSDFKKAVKKEIENEFKMTVAYQLSSKNKTKANPVDDVNSESKPELRAEGSKTQTRRVRGSRRGRPRFPKRKNRQLNRDSVATAVDGAVVS
;
A
#
# COMPACT_ATOMS: atom_id res chain seq x y z
N MET A 1 28.43 -32.71 13.64
CA MET A 1 29.05 -31.56 12.94
C MET A 1 28.03 -31.05 11.92
N PRO A 2 27.42 -29.87 12.12
CA PRO A 2 26.46 -29.33 11.16
C PRO A 2 27.17 -29.01 9.83
N PRO A 3 26.53 -29.27 8.68
CA PRO A 3 27.13 -28.96 7.38
C PRO A 3 27.34 -27.44 7.25
N GLN A 4 28.59 -27.04 6.99
CA GLN A 4 28.90 -25.64 6.73
C GLN A 4 28.36 -25.26 5.35
N VAL A 5 27.26 -24.51 5.34
CA VAL A 5 26.69 -23.96 4.10
C VAL A 5 27.56 -22.78 3.67
N SER A 6 28.27 -22.94 2.56
CA SER A 6 29.08 -21.86 2.00
C SER A 6 28.16 -20.78 1.41
N PRO A 7 28.35 -19.48 1.74
CA PRO A 7 27.55 -18.42 1.16
C PRO A 7 27.79 -18.34 -0.36
N LEU A 8 26.71 -18.40 -1.13
CA LEU A 8 26.71 -18.17 -2.58
C LEU A 8 26.23 -16.75 -2.88
N CYS A 9 26.96 -16.04 -3.72
CA CYS A 9 26.51 -14.78 -4.28
C CYS A 9 25.52 -15.03 -5.44
N SER A 10 24.60 -14.09 -5.67
CA SER A 10 23.63 -14.15 -6.78
C SER A 10 24.27 -14.13 -8.17
N CYS A 11 25.56 -13.78 -8.28
CA CYS A 11 26.33 -13.92 -9.50
C CYS A 11 26.86 -15.35 -9.76
N GLY A 12 26.57 -16.31 -8.86
CA GLY A 12 27.00 -17.70 -8.95
C GLY A 12 28.37 -18.00 -8.35
N GLN A 13 29.10 -17.01 -7.84
CA GLN A 13 30.38 -17.26 -7.16
C GLN A 13 30.19 -17.82 -5.74
N LYS A 14 30.92 -18.91 -5.46
CA LYS A 14 31.05 -19.49 -4.11
C LYS A 14 32.15 -18.77 -3.35
N LEU A 15 31.85 -18.31 -2.13
CA LEU A 15 32.80 -17.55 -1.32
C LEU A 15 33.15 -18.33 -0.06
N LYS A 16 34.44 -18.29 0.31
CA LYS A 16 35.03 -19.16 1.35
C LYS A 16 34.72 -18.70 2.79
N SER A 17 34.26 -17.46 2.97
CA SER A 17 33.96 -16.88 4.28
C SER A 17 32.89 -15.79 4.19
N GLY A 18 32.22 -15.49 5.31
CA GLY A 18 31.20 -14.44 5.36
C GLY A 18 31.73 -13.03 5.05
N THR A 19 33.00 -12.74 5.40
CA THR A 19 33.65 -11.46 5.06
C THR A 19 33.95 -11.32 3.57
N ALA A 20 34.21 -12.44 2.87
CA ALA A 20 34.44 -12.44 1.44
C ALA A 20 33.18 -12.06 0.64
N LEU A 21 31.97 -12.37 1.13
CA LEU A 21 30.71 -11.93 0.50
C LEU A 21 30.54 -10.42 0.57
N ALA A 22 30.82 -9.81 1.72
CA ALA A 22 30.71 -8.36 1.89
C ALA A 22 31.70 -7.61 0.98
N GLN A 23 32.95 -8.08 0.89
CA GLN A 23 33.93 -7.50 -0.03
C GLN A 23 33.54 -7.72 -1.50
N HIS A 24 33.05 -8.92 -1.85
CA HIS A 24 32.62 -9.21 -3.22
C HIS A 24 31.48 -8.27 -3.65
N LEU A 25 30.49 -8.00 -2.80
CA LEU A 25 29.40 -7.07 -3.13
C LEU A 25 29.87 -5.62 -3.29
N ARG A 26 30.94 -5.20 -2.62
CA ARG A 26 31.48 -3.83 -2.72
C ARG A 26 32.38 -3.63 -3.93
N TYR A 27 33.24 -4.60 -4.25
CA TYR A 27 34.32 -4.41 -5.23
C TYR A 27 34.13 -5.18 -6.52
N SER A 28 33.19 -6.13 -6.59
CA SER A 28 32.96 -6.90 -7.81
C SER A 28 32.32 -6.02 -8.88
N PRO A 29 32.91 -5.90 -10.08
CA PRO A 29 32.34 -5.11 -11.17
C PRO A 29 30.98 -5.64 -11.64
N ARG A 30 30.62 -6.87 -11.27
CA ARG A 30 29.29 -7.45 -11.55
C ARG A 30 28.18 -6.91 -10.63
N HIS A 31 28.54 -6.34 -9.49
CA HIS A 31 27.61 -5.77 -8.52
C HIS A 31 27.76 -4.25 -8.35
N ASN A 32 28.90 -3.71 -8.77
CA ASN A 32 29.14 -2.27 -8.82
C ASN A 32 28.37 -1.64 -9.99
N LYS A 33 27.05 -1.53 -9.84
CA LYS A 33 26.28 -0.56 -10.61
C LYS A 33 26.82 0.80 -10.20
N SER A 34 27.49 1.47 -11.14
CA SER A 34 28.04 2.81 -10.99
C SER A 34 27.14 3.63 -10.09
N HIS A 35 27.65 3.94 -8.91
CA HIS A 35 27.06 4.91 -8.01
C HIS A 35 27.11 6.25 -8.74
N ILE A 36 26.05 6.58 -9.48
CA ILE A 36 25.88 7.88 -10.11
C ILE A 36 25.90 8.88 -8.96
N GLU A 37 27.01 9.58 -8.78
CA GLU A 37 27.19 10.66 -7.81
C GLU A 37 26.23 11.81 -8.14
N GLY A 38 25.01 11.71 -7.61
CA GLY A 38 24.09 12.83 -7.51
C GLY A 38 24.43 13.65 -6.28
N ASN A 39 25.16 14.76 -6.47
CA ASN A 39 25.35 15.78 -5.45
C ASN A 39 24.00 16.45 -5.13
N ALA A 40 23.28 15.95 -4.13
CA ALA A 40 22.16 16.65 -3.52
C ALA A 40 22.16 16.42 -2.01
N ALA A 41 22.61 17.44 -1.29
CA ALA A 41 22.55 17.48 0.17
C ALA A 41 21.08 17.54 0.64
N THR A 42 20.58 16.44 1.19
CA THR A 42 19.35 16.44 2.00
C THR A 42 19.66 15.98 3.42
N LYS A 43 19.27 16.84 4.37
CA LYS A 43 19.44 16.69 5.82
C LYS A 43 18.73 15.44 6.36
N PRO A 44 19.22 14.85 7.47
CA PRO A 44 18.65 13.62 8.01
C PRO A 44 17.35 13.88 8.77
N VAL A 45 16.24 13.32 8.27
CA VAL A 45 15.02 13.15 9.05
C VAL A 45 15.03 11.74 9.63
N ASN A 46 15.16 11.66 10.95
CA ASN A 46 15.01 10.43 11.72
C ASN A 46 13.54 10.02 11.74
N SER A 47 13.21 8.93 11.06
CA SER A 47 11.99 8.16 11.35
C SER A 47 12.27 6.68 11.17
N LYS A 48 12.43 6.02 12.32
CA LYS A 48 12.59 4.58 12.51
C LYS A 48 11.21 3.93 12.36
N THR A 49 10.87 3.50 11.15
CA THR A 49 9.70 2.65 10.92
C THR A 49 10.13 1.45 10.07
N LYS A 50 10.20 0.30 10.73
CA LYS A 50 10.45 -1.00 10.12
C LYS A 50 9.20 -1.41 9.35
N LEU A 51 9.20 -1.21 8.03
CA LEU A 51 8.21 -1.80 7.14
C LEU A 51 8.97 -2.73 6.18
N GLU A 52 9.04 -4.01 6.56
CA GLU A 52 9.47 -5.09 5.69
C GLU A 52 8.32 -5.45 4.75
N GLY A 53 8.62 -5.57 3.45
CA GLY A 53 7.86 -6.39 2.52
C GLY A 53 6.69 -5.71 1.82
N LEU A 54 6.96 -5.15 0.64
CA LEU A 54 6.29 -5.46 -0.65
C LEU A 54 6.57 -4.33 -1.64
N THR A 55 7.80 -4.28 -2.13
CA THR A 55 8.13 -3.52 -3.33
C THR A 55 7.57 -4.30 -4.51
N LEU A 56 6.28 -4.11 -4.83
CA LEU A 56 5.77 -4.41 -6.16
C LEU A 56 6.37 -3.37 -7.10
N VAL A 57 7.60 -3.68 -7.54
CA VAL A 57 8.24 -3.03 -8.67
C VAL A 57 7.36 -3.31 -9.88
N ALA A 58 6.43 -2.39 -10.16
CA ALA A 58 5.85 -2.23 -11.47
C ALA A 58 6.98 -1.74 -12.40
N LYS A 59 7.89 -2.67 -12.73
CA LYS A 59 8.69 -2.57 -13.93
C LYS A 59 7.66 -2.65 -15.05
N GLU A 60 7.26 -1.50 -15.56
CA GLU A 60 6.88 -1.38 -16.95
C GLU A 60 8.07 -1.91 -17.74
N ALA A 61 8.03 -3.21 -17.99
CA ALA A 61 8.78 -3.81 -19.07
C ALA A 61 8.26 -3.08 -20.31
N ASN A 62 9.03 -2.08 -20.73
CA ASN A 62 8.95 -1.47 -22.03
C ASN A 62 9.35 -2.58 -23.01
N VAL A 63 8.47 -3.57 -23.17
CA VAL A 63 8.63 -4.66 -24.12
C VAL A 63 8.59 -3.94 -25.46
N PRO A 64 9.70 -3.97 -26.22
CA PRO A 64 9.71 -3.38 -27.54
C PRO A 64 8.48 -3.91 -28.26
N LEU A 65 7.64 -3.02 -28.80
CA LEU A 65 6.72 -3.43 -29.84
C LEU A 65 7.63 -3.99 -30.94
N ILE A 66 7.79 -5.32 -30.95
CA ILE A 66 8.37 -6.04 -32.07
C ILE A 66 7.34 -5.83 -33.16
N ASN A 67 7.50 -4.74 -33.87
CA ASN A 67 6.82 -4.49 -35.12
C ASN A 67 7.32 -5.61 -36.02
N CYS A 68 6.50 -6.65 -36.22
CA CYS A 68 6.78 -7.76 -37.14
C CYS A 68 6.79 -7.21 -38.58
N GLN A 69 7.76 -6.35 -38.89
CA GLN A 69 8.11 -5.99 -40.25
C GLN A 69 9.15 -7.02 -40.66
N THR A 70 8.72 -7.97 -41.49
CA THR A 70 9.55 -9.01 -42.12
C THR A 70 10.72 -8.38 -42.86
N LYS A 71 11.83 -8.14 -42.15
CA LYS A 71 13.12 -7.79 -42.74
C LYS A 71 13.84 -9.10 -43.01
N ILE A 72 13.48 -9.74 -44.12
CA ILE A 72 14.19 -10.92 -44.63
C ILE A 72 15.56 -10.42 -45.07
N LYS A 73 16.55 -10.57 -44.20
CA LYS A 73 17.95 -10.31 -44.51
C LYS A 73 18.52 -11.65 -44.96
N ASN A 74 18.59 -11.85 -46.28
CA ASN A 74 19.27 -13.01 -46.86
C ASN A 74 20.76 -12.90 -46.54
N GLU A 75 21.24 -13.65 -45.55
CA GLU A 75 22.68 -13.89 -45.37
C GLU A 75 23.06 -15.06 -46.27
N GLU A 76 23.86 -14.77 -47.30
CA GLU A 76 24.54 -15.78 -48.11
C GLU A 76 25.54 -16.53 -47.23
N SER A 77 25.31 -17.82 -47.02
CA SER A 77 26.22 -18.70 -46.30
C SER A 77 27.37 -19.13 -47.19
N GLU A 78 28.58 -18.67 -46.84
CA GLU A 78 29.85 -19.11 -47.44
C GLU A 78 30.11 -20.59 -47.06
N SER A 79 30.18 -21.47 -48.07
CA SER A 79 30.45 -22.90 -47.89
C SER A 79 31.96 -23.15 -47.75
N ASN A 80 32.40 -23.57 -46.56
CA ASN A 80 33.77 -24.02 -46.32
C ASN A 80 34.03 -25.37 -47.00
N GLY A 81 35.05 -25.40 -47.86
CA GLY A 81 35.47 -26.57 -48.65
C GLY A 81 36.11 -27.67 -47.80
N ILE A 82 35.54 -28.88 -47.87
CA ILE A 82 36.15 -30.13 -47.43
C ILE A 82 36.42 -30.94 -48.70
N SER A 83 37.70 -31.10 -49.05
CA SER A 83 38.16 -31.88 -50.19
C SER A 83 38.35 -33.34 -49.80
N ILE A 84 37.58 -34.25 -50.39
CA ILE A 84 37.74 -35.71 -50.28
C ILE A 84 37.67 -36.29 -51.70
N GLU A 85 38.58 -37.23 -51.97
CA GLU A 85 38.87 -37.87 -53.27
C GLU A 85 37.67 -38.48 -54.02
N GLU A 86 37.82 -38.45 -55.35
CA GLU A 86 36.78 -38.54 -56.38
C GLU A 86 36.20 -39.94 -56.65
N PRO A 87 34.86 -40.05 -56.69
CA PRO A 87 34.13 -41.06 -57.46
C PRO A 87 33.50 -40.43 -58.75
N PRO A 88 32.94 -41.21 -59.69
CA PRO A 88 32.83 -40.84 -61.11
C PRO A 88 31.87 -39.65 -61.39
N LYS A 89 32.36 -38.74 -62.21
CA LYS A 89 32.33 -37.28 -62.02
C LYS A 89 31.31 -36.50 -62.87
N GLY A 90 30.24 -37.13 -63.36
CA GLY A 90 29.45 -36.52 -64.46
C GLY A 90 27.96 -36.31 -64.24
N LYS A 91 27.27 -37.25 -63.58
CA LYS A 91 25.79 -37.27 -63.56
C LYS A 91 25.18 -37.07 -62.19
N PHE A 92 25.96 -37.26 -61.13
CA PHE A 92 25.47 -37.23 -59.75
C PHE A 92 25.43 -35.80 -59.17
N GLU A 93 26.35 -34.92 -59.59
CA GLU A 93 26.40 -33.52 -59.14
C GLU A 93 25.19 -32.72 -59.62
N TRP A 94 24.72 -32.95 -60.85
CA TRP A 94 23.55 -32.24 -61.40
C TRP A 94 22.26 -32.57 -60.65
N THR A 95 22.09 -33.83 -60.22
CA THR A 95 20.91 -34.23 -59.45
C THR A 95 20.87 -33.62 -58.05
N PHE A 96 22.02 -33.45 -57.38
CA PHE A 96 22.07 -32.79 -56.08
C PHE A 96 21.76 -31.29 -56.14
N ALA A 97 22.22 -30.60 -57.19
CA ALA A 97 21.91 -29.18 -57.39
C ALA A 97 20.39 -28.95 -57.55
N ASN A 98 19.71 -29.78 -58.34
CA ASN A 98 18.27 -29.66 -58.53
C ASN A 98 17.46 -29.96 -57.25
N ILE A 99 17.91 -30.94 -56.45
CA ILE A 99 17.27 -31.28 -55.17
C ILE A 99 17.43 -30.12 -54.17
N THR A 100 18.63 -29.56 -54.06
CA THR A 100 18.91 -28.43 -53.16
C THR A 100 18.18 -27.15 -53.60
N GLU A 101 18.08 -26.89 -54.91
CA GLU A 101 17.29 -25.77 -55.44
C GLU A 101 15.78 -25.94 -55.16
N SER A 102 15.26 -27.16 -55.26
CA SER A 102 13.86 -27.48 -54.94
C SER A 102 13.54 -27.41 -53.43
N GLN A 103 14.53 -27.60 -52.56
CA GLN A 103 14.37 -27.53 -51.11
C GLN A 103 14.30 -26.09 -50.58
N ARG A 104 14.99 -25.14 -51.22
CA ARG A 104 14.98 -23.71 -50.84
C ARG A 104 13.59 -23.09 -50.68
N PRO A 105 12.63 -23.24 -51.61
CA PRO A 105 11.29 -22.69 -51.43
C PRO A 105 10.54 -23.32 -50.26
N HIS A 106 10.76 -24.61 -49.98
CA HIS A 106 10.15 -25.28 -48.83
C HIS A 106 10.66 -24.68 -47.52
N ASP A 107 11.98 -24.53 -47.37
CA ASP A 107 12.58 -23.96 -46.16
C ASP A 107 12.17 -22.48 -45.98
N SER A 108 12.08 -21.72 -47.07
CA SER A 108 11.60 -20.33 -47.04
C SER A 108 10.14 -20.22 -46.62
N LEU A 109 9.25 -21.08 -47.13
CA LEU A 109 7.85 -21.12 -46.74
C LEU A 109 7.70 -21.54 -45.28
N HIS A 110 8.46 -22.54 -44.84
CA HIS A 110 8.44 -23.00 -43.45
C HIS A 110 8.89 -21.89 -42.50
N GLY A 111 9.93 -21.12 -42.85
CA GLY A 111 10.37 -19.96 -42.10
C GLY A 111 9.28 -18.89 -41.98
N LYS A 112 8.66 -18.50 -43.10
CA LYS A 112 7.59 -17.48 -43.11
C LYS A 112 6.35 -17.90 -42.33
N LEU A 113 5.92 -19.16 -42.46
CA LEU A 113 4.80 -19.69 -41.71
C LEU A 113 5.10 -19.75 -40.20
N GLY A 114 6.32 -20.14 -39.83
CA GLY A 114 6.77 -20.11 -38.44
C GLY A 114 6.74 -18.71 -37.85
N GLU A 115 7.32 -17.72 -38.53
CA GLU A 115 7.32 -16.32 -38.11
C GLU A 115 5.90 -15.74 -37.98
N GLN A 116 5.04 -16.00 -38.96
CA GLN A 116 3.66 -15.50 -38.94
C GLN A 116 2.86 -16.10 -37.79
N LEU A 117 2.95 -17.42 -37.59
CA LEU A 117 2.24 -18.13 -36.53
C LEU A 117 2.72 -17.69 -35.15
N GLU A 118 4.02 -17.45 -34.98
CA GLU A 118 4.58 -16.91 -33.73
C GLU A 118 4.10 -15.48 -33.46
N CYS A 119 4.12 -14.60 -34.48
CA CYS A 119 3.62 -13.23 -34.33
C CYS A 119 2.12 -13.20 -33.98
N GLU A 120 1.27 -13.95 -34.69
CA GLU A 120 -0.18 -14.01 -34.44
C GLU A 120 -0.47 -14.60 -33.06
N SER A 121 0.09 -15.76 -32.74
CA SER A 121 -0.13 -16.43 -31.45
C SER A 121 0.32 -15.56 -30.27
N THR A 122 1.48 -14.88 -30.38
CA THR A 122 1.97 -14.01 -29.30
C THR A 122 1.13 -12.74 -29.15
N GLN A 123 0.64 -12.15 -30.25
CA GLN A 123 -0.22 -10.98 -30.21
C GLN A 123 -1.59 -11.29 -29.62
N GLU A 124 -2.23 -12.38 -30.08
CA GLU A 124 -3.52 -12.82 -29.57
C GLU A 124 -3.45 -13.18 -28.09
N LEU A 125 -2.43 -13.95 -27.68
CA LEU A 125 -2.23 -14.32 -26.29
C LEU A 125 -1.99 -13.09 -25.41
N LYS A 126 -1.15 -12.15 -25.85
CA LYS A 126 -0.94 -10.87 -25.14
C LYS A 126 -2.23 -10.08 -25.01
N ALA A 127 -3.01 -9.98 -26.09
CA ALA A 127 -4.29 -9.27 -26.09
C ALA A 127 -5.30 -9.95 -25.15
N ALA A 128 -5.40 -11.28 -25.17
CA ALA A 128 -6.28 -12.07 -24.32
C ALA A 128 -5.91 -11.92 -22.83
N ILE A 129 -4.63 -12.05 -22.49
CA ILE A 129 -4.13 -11.84 -21.12
C ILE A 129 -4.47 -10.43 -20.63
N LYS A 130 -4.23 -9.41 -21.47
CA LYS A 130 -4.49 -8.01 -21.11
C LYS A 130 -5.98 -7.71 -20.95
N LYS A 131 -6.84 -8.26 -21.80
CA LYS A 131 -8.29 -8.02 -21.79
C LYS A 131 -9.02 -8.83 -20.72
N LYS A 132 -8.65 -10.09 -20.50
CA LYS A 132 -9.39 -11.01 -19.62
C LYS A 132 -8.73 -11.18 -18.26
N LEU A 133 -7.45 -11.52 -18.22
CA LEU A 133 -6.79 -11.92 -16.97
C LEU A 133 -6.47 -10.71 -16.08
N LYS A 134 -5.93 -9.64 -16.66
CA LYS A 134 -5.55 -8.43 -15.91
C LYS A 134 -6.70 -7.80 -15.09
N PRO A 135 -7.91 -7.58 -15.63
CA PRO A 135 -9.00 -7.02 -14.82
C PRO A 135 -9.55 -7.98 -13.77
N VAL A 136 -9.56 -9.29 -14.03
CA VAL A 136 -10.00 -10.29 -13.05
C VAL A 136 -9.05 -10.29 -11.86
N LEU A 137 -7.73 -10.41 -12.10
CA LEU A 137 -6.74 -10.36 -11.04
C LEU A 137 -6.80 -9.06 -10.23
N LYS A 138 -6.96 -7.91 -10.91
CA LYS A 138 -7.09 -6.62 -10.22
C LYS A 138 -8.29 -6.59 -9.28
N ARG A 139 -9.47 -7.03 -9.75
CA ARG A 139 -10.70 -7.05 -8.93
C ARG A 139 -10.56 -8.02 -7.75
N THR A 140 -10.13 -9.26 -8.00
CA THR A 140 -9.98 -10.27 -6.96
C THR A 140 -8.99 -9.82 -5.89
N LEU A 141 -7.83 -9.28 -6.27
CA LEU A 141 -6.86 -8.77 -5.30
C LEU A 141 -7.40 -7.57 -4.51
N GLU A 142 -8.10 -6.62 -5.16
CA GLU A 142 -8.72 -5.49 -4.46
C GLU A 142 -9.80 -5.95 -3.47
N ASP A 143 -10.63 -6.92 -3.86
CA ASP A 143 -11.68 -7.48 -3.02
C ASP A 143 -11.10 -8.29 -1.85
N ASP A 144 -10.08 -9.12 -2.09
CA ASP A 144 -9.40 -9.90 -1.05
C ASP A 144 -8.70 -8.99 -0.03
N ILE A 145 -7.93 -8.00 -0.50
CA ILE A 145 -7.28 -7.02 0.39
C ILE A 145 -8.33 -6.27 1.23
N LYS A 146 -9.46 -5.91 0.62
CA LYS A 146 -10.54 -5.21 1.32
C LYS A 146 -11.27 -6.12 2.31
N ALA A 147 -11.45 -7.40 1.98
CA ALA A 147 -12.07 -8.38 2.87
C ALA A 147 -11.17 -8.68 4.08
N GLU A 148 -9.87 -8.87 3.84
CA GLU A 148 -8.89 -9.21 4.87
C GLU A 148 -8.59 -8.00 5.77
N PHE A 149 -8.31 -6.82 5.21
CA PHE A 149 -7.85 -5.66 5.99
C PHE A 149 -8.91 -4.60 6.23
N GLY A 150 -10.03 -4.62 5.50
CA GLY A 150 -11.04 -3.55 5.58
C GLY A 150 -11.76 -3.49 6.93
N GLY A 151 -11.89 -4.62 7.62
CA GLY A 151 -12.43 -4.68 8.99
C GLY A 151 -11.42 -4.13 10.00
N ASP A 152 -10.19 -4.61 9.95
CA ASP A 152 -9.12 -4.26 10.88
C ASP A 152 -8.75 -2.78 10.79
N LEU A 153 -8.66 -2.22 9.58
CA LEU A 153 -8.41 -0.79 9.39
C LEU A 153 -9.51 0.08 10.02
N LYS A 154 -10.79 -0.34 9.91
CA LYS A 154 -11.90 0.38 10.55
C LYS A 154 -11.84 0.27 12.06
N LYS A 155 -11.54 -0.92 12.58
CA LYS A 155 -11.39 -1.18 14.02
C LYS A 155 -10.26 -0.35 14.61
N LEU A 156 -9.07 -0.41 14.00
CA LEU A 156 -7.90 0.37 14.40
C LEU A 156 -8.20 1.87 14.39
N LYS A 157 -8.87 2.38 13.35
CA LYS A 157 -9.28 3.79 13.30
C LYS A 157 -10.20 4.16 14.46
N SER A 158 -11.19 3.32 14.78
CA SER A 158 -12.11 3.58 15.88
C SER A 158 -11.44 3.51 17.26
N GLU A 159 -10.50 2.58 17.43
CA GLU A 159 -9.72 2.40 18.66
C GLU A 159 -8.81 3.60 18.91
N MET A 160 -8.00 3.99 17.91
CA MET A 160 -7.15 5.19 18.00
C MET A 160 -7.95 6.47 18.28
N MET A 161 -9.11 6.63 17.63
CA MET A 161 -9.97 7.79 17.91
C MET A 161 -10.55 7.77 19.32
N SER A 162 -10.98 6.60 19.81
CA SER A 162 -11.51 6.44 21.18
C SER A 162 -10.45 6.74 22.23
N ASP A 163 -9.24 6.20 22.05
CA ASP A 163 -8.13 6.38 22.98
C ASP A 163 -7.67 7.83 23.01
N LEU A 164 -7.51 8.45 21.84
CA LEU A 164 -7.10 9.86 21.77
C LEU A 164 -8.15 10.79 22.39
N MET A 165 -9.44 10.56 22.11
CA MET A 165 -10.52 11.37 22.67
C MET A 165 -10.65 11.18 24.19
N SER A 166 -10.53 9.95 24.69
CA SER A 166 -10.62 9.67 26.12
C SER A 166 -9.44 10.24 26.90
N GLY A 167 -8.22 10.13 26.36
CA GLY A 167 -7.02 10.77 26.93
C GLY A 167 -7.16 12.28 26.98
N LEU A 168 -7.45 12.91 25.83
CA LEU A 168 -7.55 14.37 25.72
C LEU A 168 -8.65 14.95 26.62
N THR A 169 -9.82 14.31 26.68
CA THR A 169 -10.92 14.77 27.55
C THR A 169 -10.60 14.61 29.03
N SER A 170 -9.94 13.52 29.43
CA SER A 170 -9.51 13.29 30.81
C SER A 170 -8.47 14.30 31.27
N ASP A 171 -7.45 14.54 30.45
CA ASP A 171 -6.36 15.46 30.76
C ASP A 171 -6.84 16.91 30.77
N PHE A 172 -7.66 17.30 29.78
CA PHE A 172 -8.29 18.62 29.77
C PHE A 172 -9.16 18.84 31.01
N LYS A 173 -9.99 17.87 31.38
CA LYS A 173 -10.84 17.96 32.59
C LYS A 173 -10.02 18.11 33.86
N LYS A 174 -8.90 17.37 33.99
CA LYS A 174 -7.98 17.48 35.13
C LYS A 174 -7.31 18.85 35.16
N ALA A 175 -6.80 19.32 34.03
CA ALA A 175 -6.14 20.62 33.91
C ALA A 175 -7.08 21.78 34.26
N VAL A 176 -8.27 21.82 33.66
CA VAL A 176 -9.29 22.84 33.93
C VAL A 176 -9.73 22.81 35.38
N LYS A 177 -9.98 21.62 35.96
CA LYS A 177 -10.36 21.52 37.38
C LYS A 177 -9.27 22.09 38.30
N LYS A 178 -8.00 21.77 38.03
CA LYS A 178 -6.86 22.24 38.81
C LYS A 178 -6.69 23.76 38.71
N GLU A 179 -6.84 24.31 37.50
CA GLU A 179 -6.74 25.76 37.25
C GLU A 179 -7.82 26.53 38.00
N ILE A 180 -9.08 26.12 37.85
CA ILE A 180 -10.22 26.74 38.55
C ILE A 180 -10.04 26.68 40.06
N GLU A 181 -9.60 25.54 40.60
CA GLU A 181 -9.37 25.39 42.04
C GLU A 181 -8.26 26.34 42.52
N ASN A 182 -7.20 26.51 41.73
CA ASN A 182 -6.09 27.40 42.05
C ASN A 182 -6.51 28.88 42.01
N GLU A 183 -7.16 29.32 40.92
CA GLU A 183 -7.67 30.70 40.79
C GLU A 183 -8.68 31.04 41.88
N PHE A 184 -9.57 30.10 42.22
CA PHE A 184 -10.54 30.29 43.29
C PHE A 184 -9.85 30.44 44.65
N LYS A 185 -8.90 29.56 44.99
CA LYS A 185 -8.13 29.65 46.24
C LYS A 185 -7.38 30.99 46.35
N MET A 186 -6.72 31.42 45.28
CA MET A 186 -6.01 32.70 45.25
C MET A 186 -6.95 33.89 45.43
N THR A 187 -8.09 33.88 44.73
CA THR A 187 -9.10 34.95 44.83
C THR A 187 -9.69 35.05 46.24
N VAL A 188 -10.05 33.92 46.84
CA VAL A 188 -10.60 33.86 48.21
C VAL A 188 -9.55 34.33 49.23
N ALA A 189 -8.31 33.84 49.12
CA ALA A 189 -7.22 34.27 50.00
C ALA A 189 -6.97 35.78 49.90
N TYR A 190 -6.97 36.33 48.70
CA TYR A 190 -6.83 37.77 48.47
C TYR A 190 -7.96 38.56 49.11
N GLN A 191 -9.22 38.20 48.88
CA GLN A 191 -10.39 38.89 49.47
C GLN A 191 -10.42 38.83 51.00
N LEU A 192 -10.07 37.68 51.59
CA LEU A 192 -9.99 37.54 53.04
C LEU A 192 -8.86 38.39 53.63
N SER A 193 -7.70 38.42 52.97
CA SER A 193 -6.55 39.22 53.43
C SER A 193 -6.77 40.72 53.31
N SER A 194 -7.50 41.20 52.30
CA SER A 194 -7.77 42.62 52.08
C SER A 194 -8.84 43.16 53.03
N LYS A 195 -9.88 42.36 53.32
CA LYS A 195 -10.98 42.74 54.21
C LYS A 195 -10.56 42.89 55.68
N ASN A 196 -9.50 42.19 56.10
CA ASN A 196 -9.01 42.25 57.48
C ASN A 196 -8.10 43.46 57.75
N LYS A 197 -7.55 44.11 56.72
CA LYS A 197 -6.65 45.28 56.90
C LYS A 197 -7.38 46.61 57.12
N THR A 198 -8.66 46.69 56.81
CA THR A 198 -9.47 47.93 56.92
C THR A 198 -10.24 48.06 58.24
N LYS A 199 -10.04 47.16 59.21
CA LYS A 199 -10.70 47.20 60.54
C LYS A 199 -9.75 47.45 61.73
N ALA A 200 -8.53 47.91 61.49
CA ALA A 200 -7.68 48.44 62.55
C ALA A 200 -7.92 49.96 62.65
N ASN A 201 -8.69 50.37 63.68
CA ASN A 201 -9.24 51.70 64.03
C ASN A 201 -10.57 52.04 63.30
N PRO A 202 -11.71 52.19 64.00
CA PRO A 202 -11.90 52.71 65.37
C PRO A 202 -12.43 51.65 66.35
N VAL A 203 -11.62 51.29 67.34
CA VAL A 203 -12.10 50.79 68.62
C VAL A 203 -12.54 52.04 69.36
N ASP A 204 -13.84 52.25 69.54
CA ASP A 204 -14.38 52.86 70.79
C ASP A 204 -15.91 52.94 70.85
N ASP A 205 -16.72 52.75 69.78
CA ASP A 205 -18.13 53.20 69.89
C ASP A 205 -19.23 52.34 69.22
N VAL A 206 -19.11 50.99 69.17
CA VAL A 206 -20.18 50.15 68.57
C VAL A 206 -20.53 48.88 69.35
N ASN A 207 -20.02 48.71 70.58
CA ASN A 207 -20.22 47.45 71.33
C ASN A 207 -21.53 47.39 72.15
N SER A 208 -22.46 48.32 71.95
CA SER A 208 -23.65 48.46 72.81
C SER A 208 -24.99 48.00 72.22
N GLU A 209 -25.14 47.76 70.90
CA GLU A 209 -26.50 47.82 70.32
C GLU A 209 -26.94 46.71 69.35
N SER A 210 -26.25 45.57 69.24
CA SER A 210 -26.69 44.51 68.30
C SER A 210 -26.73 43.09 68.87
N LYS A 211 -27.54 42.91 69.91
CA LYS A 211 -28.16 41.62 70.32
C LYS A 211 -29.49 42.02 70.96
N PRO A 212 -30.69 41.69 70.44
CA PRO A 212 -31.06 40.35 69.96
C PRO A 212 -32.26 40.31 68.95
N GLU A 213 -32.11 40.12 67.64
CA GLU A 213 -33.34 39.99 66.79
C GLU A 213 -33.21 39.24 65.46
N LEU A 214 -32.43 38.15 65.39
CA LEU A 214 -32.40 37.29 64.18
C LEU A 214 -32.46 35.79 64.52
N ARG A 215 -33.41 35.40 65.37
CA ARG A 215 -33.78 33.99 65.61
C ARG A 215 -35.18 33.60 65.12
N ALA A 216 -35.92 34.52 64.53
CA ALA A 216 -37.18 34.20 63.84
C ALA A 216 -37.02 34.53 62.36
N GLU A 217 -37.61 33.71 61.50
CA GLU A 217 -37.83 33.99 60.08
C GLU A 217 -36.71 33.57 59.11
N GLY A 218 -36.88 32.36 58.57
CA GLY A 218 -36.02 31.87 57.48
C GLY A 218 -36.17 30.38 57.17
N SER A 219 -36.95 29.63 57.94
CA SER A 219 -37.40 28.28 57.59
C SER A 219 -38.60 28.34 56.66
N LYS A 220 -38.42 28.64 55.37
CA LYS A 220 -39.43 28.31 54.34
C LYS A 220 -38.87 28.46 52.93
N THR A 221 -39.09 27.40 52.14
CA THR A 221 -39.01 27.33 50.67
C THR A 221 -37.59 27.33 50.10
N GLN A 222 -37.14 26.39 49.28
CA GLN A 222 -37.80 25.98 48.03
C GLN A 222 -37.10 24.73 47.45
N THR A 223 -37.60 23.53 47.75
CA THR A 223 -37.27 22.31 47.00
C THR A 223 -38.08 22.26 45.71
N ARG A 224 -37.68 23.04 44.70
CA ARG A 224 -38.26 22.93 43.36
C ARG A 224 -37.63 21.71 42.65
N ARG A 225 -38.25 20.55 42.86
CA ARG A 225 -38.07 19.35 42.02
C ARG A 225 -38.33 19.72 40.55
N VAL A 226 -37.28 19.89 39.75
CA VAL A 226 -37.41 19.91 38.29
C VAL A 226 -37.63 18.47 37.83
N ARG A 227 -38.88 18.03 37.92
CA ARG A 227 -39.39 16.91 37.12
C ARG A 227 -39.56 17.41 35.69
N GLY A 228 -39.02 16.67 34.73
CA GLY A 228 -39.51 16.67 33.36
C GLY A 228 -38.70 17.48 32.37
N SER A 229 -37.71 16.84 31.76
CA SER A 229 -37.44 17.10 30.36
C SER A 229 -37.11 15.78 29.67
N ARG A 230 -38.17 14.99 29.42
CA ARG A 230 -38.20 13.99 28.34
C ARG A 230 -38.08 14.76 27.03
N ARG A 231 -36.89 15.23 26.67
CA ARG A 231 -36.63 15.71 25.32
C ARG A 231 -36.62 14.50 24.40
N GLY A 232 -37.53 14.53 23.44
CA GLY A 232 -37.86 13.44 22.55
C GLY A 232 -36.63 12.86 21.87
N ARG A 233 -36.59 11.53 21.82
CA ARG A 233 -35.82 10.83 20.80
C ARG A 233 -36.31 11.31 19.43
N PRO A 234 -35.43 11.80 18.55
CA PRO A 234 -35.79 12.00 17.16
C PRO A 234 -36.22 10.64 16.60
N ARG A 235 -37.48 10.55 16.13
CA ARG A 235 -37.92 9.47 15.26
C ARG A 235 -37.15 9.62 13.95
N PHE A 236 -36.02 8.92 13.83
CA PHE A 236 -35.36 8.77 12.56
C PHE A 236 -36.33 8.08 11.58
N PRO A 237 -36.57 8.64 10.39
CA PRO A 237 -37.41 7.99 9.40
C PRO A 237 -36.75 6.67 9.00
N LYS A 238 -37.52 5.58 9.12
CA LYS A 238 -37.16 4.26 8.60
C LYS A 238 -36.77 4.43 7.12
N ARG A 239 -35.47 4.34 6.81
CA ARG A 239 -34.98 4.23 5.44
C ARG A 239 -35.62 2.97 4.86
N LYS A 240 -36.55 3.17 3.92
CA LYS A 240 -37.12 2.11 3.11
C LYS A 240 -35.97 1.37 2.44
N ASN A 241 -35.92 0.07 2.72
CA ASN A 241 -35.05 -0.90 2.11
C ASN A 241 -35.28 -0.83 0.60
N ARG A 242 -34.33 -0.23 -0.14
CA ARG A 242 -34.35 -0.25 -1.60
C ARG A 242 -33.82 -1.62 -1.99
N GLN A 243 -34.74 -2.58 -2.08
CA GLN A 243 -34.57 -3.83 -2.80
C GLN A 243 -34.08 -3.46 -4.21
N LEU A 244 -32.77 -3.54 -4.44
CA LEU A 244 -32.24 -3.53 -5.79
C LEU A 244 -32.41 -4.95 -6.30
N ASN A 245 -33.31 -5.07 -7.27
CA ASN A 245 -33.55 -6.25 -8.06
C ASN A 245 -32.21 -6.87 -8.49
N ARG A 246 -32.02 -8.12 -8.09
CA ARG A 246 -31.20 -9.06 -8.84
C ARG A 246 -31.96 -9.33 -10.13
N ASP A 247 -31.68 -8.55 -11.17
CA ASP A 247 -32.03 -8.96 -12.52
C ASP A 247 -31.07 -10.08 -12.90
N SER A 248 -31.63 -11.29 -12.85
CA SER A 248 -31.13 -12.51 -13.44
C SER A 248 -30.89 -12.29 -14.93
N VAL A 249 -29.63 -12.11 -15.33
CA VAL A 249 -29.23 -12.33 -16.72
C VAL A 249 -28.79 -13.78 -16.83
N ALA A 250 -29.80 -14.63 -17.02
CA ALA A 250 -29.62 -15.93 -17.66
C ALA A 250 -29.50 -15.67 -19.16
N THR A 251 -28.29 -15.81 -19.70
CA THR A 251 -28.11 -16.07 -21.13
C THR A 251 -27.30 -17.35 -21.26
N ALA A 252 -28.05 -18.44 -21.42
CA ALA A 252 -27.64 -19.59 -22.17
C ALA A 252 -27.28 -19.14 -23.59
N VAL A 253 -26.13 -19.58 -24.11
CA VAL A 253 -25.98 -19.88 -25.54
C VAL A 253 -25.06 -21.08 -25.65
N ASP A 254 -25.75 -22.21 -25.79
CA ASP A 254 -25.48 -23.37 -26.62
C ASP A 254 -24.10 -23.57 -27.24
N GLY A 255 -23.62 -24.79 -27.06
CA GLY A 255 -22.55 -25.38 -27.85
C GLY A 255 -22.98 -25.60 -29.30
N ALA A 256 -22.00 -25.48 -30.19
CA ALA A 256 -22.01 -26.10 -31.50
C ALA A 256 -20.75 -26.95 -31.61
N VAL A 257 -20.92 -28.24 -31.31
CA VAL A 257 -20.08 -29.31 -31.84
C VAL A 257 -20.50 -29.46 -33.30
N VAL A 258 -19.57 -29.26 -34.23
CA VAL A 258 -19.70 -29.84 -35.57
C VAL A 258 -18.38 -30.51 -35.90
N SER A 259 -18.56 -31.76 -36.34
CA SER A 259 -17.61 -32.75 -36.81
C SER A 259 -16.66 -32.28 -37.90
#